data_AF-A0AAU5JKP0-F1
#
_entry.id   AF-A0AAU5JKP0-F1
#
_cell.length_a   1.000
_cell.length_b   1.000
_cell.length_c   1.000
_cell.angle_alpha   90.00
_cell.angle_beta   90.00
_cell.angle_gamma   90.00
#
_symmetry.space_group_name_H-M   'P 1'
#
loop_
_entity.id
_entity.type
_entity.pdbx_description
1 polymer ?
#
loop_
_entity_poly.entity_id
_entity_poly.type
_entity_poly.pdbx_seq_one_letter_code
_entity_poly.pdbx_strand_id
1 'polypeptide(L)'
;MLVCLGAHHDPHVIHKELQELDGAMKADPKGPGRFPEPIQKIAELNKTLAGDSSFENLKKHEKLLVGTRDFINTWMQGHPDDYR
;
A
#
# COMPACT_ATOMS: atom_id res chain seq x y z
N MET A 1 -8.08 -13.56 6.98
CA MET A 1 -6.69 -13.19 7.35
C MET A 1 -6.67 -11.68 7.40
N LEU A 2 -6.85 -11.11 8.59
CA LEU A 2 -7.04 -9.67 8.77
C LEU A 2 -5.70 -8.97 8.55
N VAL A 3 -5.76 -7.94 7.72
CA VAL A 3 -4.74 -6.97 7.34
C VAL A 3 -3.91 -6.48 8.53
N CYS A 4 -2.59 -6.74 8.51
CA CYS A 4 -1.62 -6.02 9.33
C CYS A 4 -0.32 -5.92 8.51
N LEU A 5 -0.27 -4.97 7.56
CA LEU A 5 1.03 -4.42 7.12
C LEU A 5 1.80 -4.11 8.41
N GLY A 6 2.87 -4.86 8.68
CA GLY A 6 3.41 -4.96 10.03
C GLY A 6 3.81 -3.58 10.56
N ALA A 7 3.90 -3.42 11.88
CA ALA A 7 4.47 -2.23 12.52
C ALA A 7 6.00 -2.16 12.29
N HIS A 8 6.43 -2.30 11.04
CA HIS A 8 7.81 -2.26 10.62
C HIS A 8 8.26 -0.81 10.54
N HIS A 9 9.37 -0.50 11.19
CA HIS A 9 10.04 0.80 11.11
C HIS A 9 11.00 0.90 9.92
N ASP A 10 11.19 -0.20 9.18
CA ASP A 10 12.06 -0.23 8.02
C ASP A 10 11.30 0.19 6.75
N PRO A 11 11.76 1.24 6.04
CA PRO A 11 11.04 1.79 4.91
C PRO A 11 11.06 0.87 3.67
N HIS A 12 12.03 -0.05 3.53
CA HIS A 12 11.99 -1.03 2.45
C HIS A 12 10.91 -2.09 2.70
N VAL A 13 10.75 -2.52 3.94
CA VAL A 13 9.70 -3.49 4.30
C VAL A 13 8.33 -2.89 3.98
N ILE A 14 8.04 -1.68 4.45
CA ILE A 14 6.75 -1.02 4.16
C ILE A 14 6.55 -0.87 2.65
N HIS A 15 7.57 -0.39 1.92
CA HIS A 15 7.48 -0.22 0.47
C HIS A 15 7.18 -1.55 -0.23
N LYS A 16 7.89 -2.64 0.13
CA LYS A 16 7.68 -3.97 -0.44
C LYS A 16 6.26 -4.47 -0.18
N GLU A 17 5.78 -4.37 1.05
CA GLU A 17 4.44 -4.83 1.38
C GLU A 17 3.36 -4.05 0.60
N LEU A 18 3.56 -2.74 0.39
CA LEU A 18 2.67 -1.92 -0.45
C LEU A 18 2.67 -2.39 -1.91
N GLN A 19 3.83 -2.76 -2.49
CA GLN A 19 3.87 -3.29 -3.86
C GLN A 19 3.19 -4.67 -3.97
N GLU A 20 3.39 -5.54 -2.98
CA GLU A 20 2.73 -6.85 -2.93
C GLU A 20 1.21 -6.69 -2.83
N LEU A 21 0.74 -5.73 -2.02
CA LEU A 21 -0.67 -5.42 -1.89
C LEU A 21 -1.27 -4.84 -3.18
N ASP A 22 -0.58 -3.91 -3.85
CA ASP A 22 -1.00 -3.39 -5.15
C ASP A 22 -1.16 -4.51 -6.20
N GLY A 23 -0.19 -5.43 -6.25
CA GLY A 23 -0.25 -6.61 -7.09
C GLY A 23 -1.45 -7.50 -6.76
N ALA A 24 -1.68 -7.78 -5.47
CA ALA A 24 -2.80 -8.60 -5.02
C ALA A 24 -4.17 -7.96 -5.35
N MET A 25 -4.33 -6.66 -5.12
CA MET A 25 -5.56 -5.93 -5.42
C MET A 25 -5.85 -5.89 -6.93
N LYS A 26 -4.82 -5.76 -7.77
CA LYS A 26 -4.95 -5.81 -9.23
C LYS A 26 -5.24 -7.21 -9.76
N ALA A 27 -4.70 -8.23 -9.12
CA ALA A 27 -4.90 -9.64 -9.47
C ALA A 27 -6.16 -10.26 -8.87
N ASP A 28 -6.96 -9.49 -8.12
CA ASP A 28 -8.17 -10.01 -7.47
C ASP A 28 -9.17 -10.57 -8.51
N PRO A 29 -9.74 -11.77 -8.30
CA PRO A 29 -10.66 -12.40 -9.25
C PRO A 29 -11.94 -11.62 -9.56
N LYS A 30 -12.43 -10.80 -8.61
CA LYS A 30 -13.58 -9.89 -8.84
C LYS A 30 -13.15 -8.50 -9.34
N GLY A 31 -11.86 -8.34 -9.64
CA GLY A 31 -11.27 -7.24 -10.39
C GLY A 31 -10.79 -6.04 -9.55
N PRO A 32 -9.91 -5.19 -10.13
CA PRO A 32 -9.35 -4.03 -9.44
C PRO A 32 -10.38 -2.94 -9.09
N GLY A 33 -11.58 -3.00 -9.67
CA GLY A 33 -12.67 -2.06 -9.41
C GLY A 33 -13.18 -2.07 -7.97
N ARG A 34 -12.83 -3.09 -7.17
CA ARG A 34 -13.09 -3.11 -5.71
C ARG A 34 -12.09 -2.29 -4.89
N PHE A 35 -10.92 -1.99 -5.44
CA PHE A 35 -9.85 -1.30 -4.72
C PHE A 35 -9.41 0.00 -5.42
N PRO A 36 -10.34 0.86 -5.90
CA PRO A 36 -9.97 2.03 -6.68
C PRO A 36 -9.11 3.01 -5.88
N GLU A 37 -9.50 3.30 -4.63
CA GLU A 37 -8.76 4.23 -3.77
C GLU A 37 -7.40 3.68 -3.31
N PRO A 38 -7.28 2.44 -2.80
CA PRO A 38 -5.98 1.88 -2.45
C PRO A 38 -5.00 1.83 -3.63
N ILE A 39 -5.46 1.36 -4.80
CA ILE A 39 -4.61 1.27 -6.01
C ILE A 39 -4.14 2.67 -6.43
N GLN A 40 -5.04 3.65 -6.43
CA GLN A 40 -4.68 5.03 -6.76
C GLN A 40 -3.65 5.58 -5.77
N LYS A 41 -3.83 5.32 -4.47
CA LYS A 41 -2.91 5.80 -3.44
C LYS A 41 -1.49 5.24 -3.60
N ILE A 42 -1.38 3.95 -3.92
CA ILE A 42 -0.07 3.33 -4.18
C ILE A 42 0.53 3.87 -5.48
N ALA A 43 -0.28 4.14 -6.51
CA ALA A 43 0.21 4.75 -7.74
C ALA A 43 0.76 6.18 -7.52
N GLU A 44 0.11 6.99 -6.67
CA GLU A 44 0.60 8.32 -6.27
C GLU A 44 1.91 8.25 -5.48
N LEU A 45 2.01 7.30 -4.55
CA LEU A 45 3.25 7.01 -3.83
C LEU A 45 4.37 6.65 -4.82
N ASN A 46 4.12 5.72 -5.75
CA ASN A 46 5.13 5.28 -6.72
C ASN A 46 5.60 6.40 -7.65
N LYS A 47 4.69 7.31 -8.06
CA LYS A 47 5.05 8.53 -8.79
C LYS A 47 5.93 9.46 -7.96
N THR A 48 5.61 9.64 -6.67
CA THR A 48 6.39 10.49 -5.76
C THR A 48 7.79 9.93 -5.52
N LEU A 49 7.90 8.61 -5.40
CA LEU A 49 9.18 7.92 -5.27
C LEU A 49 9.96 7.87 -6.59
N ALA A 50 9.32 8.19 -7.73
CA ALA A 50 9.89 8.10 -9.07
C ALA A 50 10.49 6.72 -9.41
N GLY A 51 9.97 5.65 -8.78
CA GLY A 51 10.52 4.29 -8.89
C GLY A 51 11.85 4.07 -8.16
N ASP A 52 12.35 5.07 -7.43
CA ASP A 52 13.58 4.95 -6.63
C ASP A 52 13.26 4.28 -5.29
N SER A 53 13.72 3.04 -5.16
CA SER A 53 13.59 2.20 -3.96
C SER A 53 14.85 2.17 -3.11
N SER A 54 15.79 3.09 -3.32
CA SER A 54 16.96 3.24 -2.46
C SER A 54 16.56 3.65 -1.04
N PHE A 55 17.34 3.19 -0.06
CA PHE A 55 17.07 3.49 1.35
C PHE A 55 16.95 4.99 1.63
N GLU A 56 17.84 5.81 1.05
CA GLU A 56 17.83 7.26 1.27
C GLU A 56 16.53 7.90 0.79
N ASN A 57 16.05 7.51 -0.41
CA ASN A 57 14.81 8.03 -0.96
C ASN A 57 13.58 7.55 -0.17
N LEU A 58 13.55 6.26 0.20
CA LEU A 58 12.46 5.69 0.98
C LEU A 58 12.43 6.28 2.40
N LYS A 59 13.59 6.50 3.03
CA LYS A 59 13.70 7.13 4.35
C LYS A 59 13.26 8.60 4.31
N LYS A 60 13.64 9.34 3.26
CA LYS A 60 13.15 10.72 3.03
C LYS A 60 11.62 10.78 2.94
N HIS A 61 10.99 9.76 2.36
CA HIS A 61 9.54 9.66 2.18
C HIS A 61 8.86 8.71 3.18
N GLU A 62 9.51 8.40 4.32
CA GLU A 62 9.01 7.42 5.29
C GLU A 62 7.60 7.77 5.82
N LYS A 63 7.35 9.04 6.11
CA LYS A 63 6.01 9.50 6.53
C LYS A 63 4.94 9.24 5.47
N LEU A 64 5.30 9.35 4.19
CA LEU A 64 4.39 9.08 3.08
C LEU A 64 4.13 7.57 2.94
N LEU A 65 5.17 6.74 3.10
CA LEU A 65 5.04 5.28 3.11
C LEU A 65 4.11 4.81 4.23
N VAL A 66 4.37 5.25 5.47
CA VAL A 66 3.54 4.91 6.63
C VAL A 66 2.11 5.46 6.46
N GLY A 67 1.96 6.70 5.99
CA GLY A 67 0.64 7.29 5.76
C GLY A 67 -0.19 6.54 4.71
N THR A 68 0.44 6.08 3.63
CA THR A 68 -0.21 5.24 2.61
C THR A 68 -0.61 3.89 3.20
N ARG A 69 0.27 3.24 3.97
CA ARG A 69 -0.02 1.99 4.69
C ARG A 69 -1.24 2.13 5.60
N ASP A 70 -1.27 3.18 6.41
CA ASP A 70 -2.34 3.41 7.39
C ASP A 70 -3.67 3.78 6.74
N PHE A 71 -3.62 4.56 5.66
CA PHE A 71 -4.79 4.83 4.84
C PHE A 71 -5.41 3.55 4.31
N ILE A 72 -4.61 2.68 3.68
CA ILE A 72 -5.12 1.44 3.08
C ILE A 72 -5.63 0.47 4.15
N ASN A 73 -4.93 0.36 5.29
CA ASN A 73 -5.41 -0.43 6.42
C ASN A 73 -6.77 0.05 6.92
N THR A 74 -6.95 1.36 7.08
CA THR A 74 -8.21 1.97 7.52
C THR A 74 -9.31 1.78 6.48
N TRP A 75 -8.98 1.97 5.20
CA TRP A 75 -9.91 1.76 4.09
C TRP A 75 -10.40 0.31 4.07
N MET A 76 -9.50 -0.67 4.16
CA MET A 76 -9.90 -2.08 4.20
C MET A 76 -10.76 -2.42 5.43
N GLN A 77 -10.54 -1.78 6.58
CA GLN A 77 -11.39 -1.97 7.75
C GLN A 77 -12.82 -1.40 7.56
N GLY A 78 -12.95 -0.30 6.81
CA GLY A 78 -14.24 0.31 6.46
C GLY A 78 -15.01 -0.44 5.36
N HIS A 79 -14.35 -1.35 4.65
CA HIS A 79 -14.88 -2.09 3.50
C HIS A 79 -14.88 -3.62 3.72
N PRO A 80 -15.57 -4.13 4.77
CA PRO A 80 -15.54 -5.54 5.15
C PRO A 80 -16.15 -6.51 4.13
N ASP A 81 -17.04 -6.02 3.25
CA ASP A 81 -17.72 -6.83 2.24
C ASP A 81 -16.89 -6.99 0.96
N ASP A 82 -15.91 -6.10 0.74
CA ASP A 82 -15.07 -6.11 -0.46
C ASP A 82 -13.95 -7.18 -0.40
N TYR A 83 -13.80 -7.91 0.70
CA TYR A 83 -12.81 -9.00 0.80
C TYR A 83 -13.34 -10.29 1.45
N ARG A 84 -14.64 -10.38 1.74
CA ARG A 84 -15.29 -11.64 2.11
C ARG A 84 -15.54 -12.54 0.90
#